data_AF-A0A4Q3H8W5-F1
#
_entry.id   AF-A0A4Q3H8W5-F1
#
_cell.length_a   1.000
_cell.length_b   1.000
_cell.length_c   1.000
_cell.angle_alpha   90.00
_cell.angle_beta   90.00
_cell.angle_gamma   90.00
#
_symmetry.space_group_name_H-M   'P 1'
#
loop_
_entity.id
_entity.type
_entity.pdbx_description
1 polymer ?
#
loop_
_entity_poly.entity_id
_entity_poly.type
_entity_poly.pdbx_seq_one_letter_code
_entity_poly.pdbx_strand_id
1 'polypeptide(L)'
;MHAANSNFTPGRDADVAAITTLVRVLETAQAWRDAEAFALLFWPDAVWTTGTGCRLNGLAEISAFARRTLTQDAGDAFASYSIEQITFPEPSPRCWRWC
;
A
#
# COMPACT_ATOMS: atom_id res chain seq x y z
N MET A 1 34.57 15.68 5.38
CA MET A 1 34.17 14.28 5.67
C MET A 1 32.96 14.32 6.59
N HIS A 2 31.75 14.32 6.03
CA HIS A 2 30.54 14.13 6.83
C HIS A 2 30.32 12.61 6.94
N ALA A 3 30.51 12.07 8.14
CA ALA A 3 30.20 10.69 8.43
C ALA A 3 28.67 10.53 8.34
N ALA A 4 28.20 9.77 7.36
CA ALA A 4 26.83 9.28 7.35
C ALA A 4 26.71 8.27 8.50
N ASN A 5 26.22 8.73 9.65
CA ASN A 5 25.75 7.83 10.69
C ASN A 5 24.49 7.13 10.16
N SER A 6 24.68 5.97 9.53
CA SER A 6 23.64 4.99 9.28
C SER A 6 23.13 4.47 10.63
N ASN A 7 22.30 5.26 11.30
CA ASN A 7 21.57 4.84 12.49
C ASN A 7 20.54 3.79 12.06
N PHE A 8 20.95 2.53 12.05
CA PHE A 8 20.03 1.39 12.06
C PHE A 8 19.17 1.50 13.31
N THR A 9 17.93 1.97 13.14
CA THR A 9 16.93 1.89 14.19
C THR A 9 16.57 0.42 14.35
N PRO A 10 16.60 -0.15 15.56
CA PRO A 10 16.16 -1.53 15.79
C PRO A 10 14.77 -1.75 15.19
N GLY A 11 14.59 -2.82 14.42
CA GLY A 11 13.33 -3.14 13.75
C GLY A 11 13.26 -2.82 12.26
N ARG A 12 14.20 -2.03 11.70
CA ARG A 12 14.12 -1.60 10.29
C ARG A 12 14.13 -2.75 9.28
N ASP A 13 14.93 -3.79 9.50
CA ASP A 13 14.95 -4.95 8.59
C ASP A 13 13.63 -5.74 8.64
N ALA A 14 13.01 -5.82 9.83
CA ALA A 14 11.70 -6.43 10.00
C ALA A 14 10.61 -5.60 9.30
N ASP A 15 10.68 -4.28 9.38
CA ASP A 15 9.76 -3.37 8.68
C ASP A 15 9.91 -3.49 7.15
N VAL A 16 11.15 -3.54 6.64
CA VAL A 16 11.42 -3.77 5.21
C VAL A 16 10.84 -5.12 4.76
N ALA A 17 11.02 -6.17 5.55
CA ALA A 17 10.44 -7.48 5.27
C ALA A 17 8.90 -7.45 5.28
N ALA A 18 8.30 -6.73 6.23
CA ALA A 18 6.85 -6.56 6.32
C ALA A 18 6.28 -5.80 5.11
N ILE A 19 6.89 -4.68 4.71
CA ILE A 19 6.51 -3.92 3.52
C ILE A 19 6.65 -4.78 2.27
N THR A 20 7.75 -5.53 2.14
CA THR A 20 7.97 -6.43 0.99
C THR A 20 6.90 -7.54 0.93
N THR A 21 6.52 -8.08 2.08
CA THR A 21 5.46 -9.09 2.19
C THR A 21 4.10 -8.50 1.80
N LEU A 22 3.78 -7.30 2.28
CA LEU A 22 2.57 -6.58 1.93
C LEU A 22 2.45 -6.40 0.41
N VAL A 23 3.52 -5.98 -0.27
CA VAL A 23 3.53 -5.82 -1.74
C VAL A 23 3.31 -7.15 -2.45
N ARG A 24 3.88 -8.26 -1.98
CA ARG A 24 3.63 -9.60 -2.53
C ARG A 24 2.19 -10.05 -2.35
N VAL A 25 1.60 -9.80 -1.19
CA VAL A 25 0.19 -10.14 -0.93
C VAL A 25 -0.73 -9.28 -1.81
N LEU A 26 -0.43 -8.00 -1.98
CA LEU A 26 -1.14 -7.10 -2.90
C LEU A 26 -1.11 -7.62 -4.34
N GLU A 27 0.09 -7.94 -4.85
CA GLU A 27 0.26 -8.51 -6.19
C GLU A 27 -0.55 -9.80 -6.34
N THR A 28 -0.46 -10.70 -5.36
CA THR A 28 -1.20 -11.97 -5.37
C THR A 28 -2.70 -11.73 -5.40
N ALA A 29 -3.24 -10.90 -4.51
CA ALA A 29 -4.68 -10.62 -4.46
C ALA A 29 -5.19 -10.06 -5.79
N GLN A 30 -4.44 -9.15 -6.43
CA GLN A 30 -4.83 -8.59 -7.72
C GLN A 30 -4.65 -9.56 -8.89
N ALA A 31 -3.57 -10.33 -8.93
CA ALA A 31 -3.32 -11.31 -10.00
C ALA A 31 -4.34 -12.46 -9.96
N TRP A 32 -4.72 -12.92 -8.77
CA TRP A 32 -5.71 -13.98 -8.56
C TRP A 32 -7.15 -13.48 -8.54
N ARG A 33 -7.37 -12.17 -8.75
CA ARG A 33 -8.69 -11.53 -8.72
C ARG A 33 -9.45 -11.73 -7.39
N ASP A 34 -8.72 -11.84 -6.29
CA ASP A 34 -9.28 -12.02 -4.95
C ASP A 34 -9.60 -10.65 -4.32
N ALA A 35 -10.83 -10.19 -4.56
CA ALA A 35 -11.31 -8.91 -4.07
C ALA A 35 -11.39 -8.83 -2.54
N GLU A 36 -11.63 -9.96 -1.85
CA GLU A 36 -11.72 -9.97 -0.39
C GLU A 36 -10.33 -9.93 0.25
N ALA A 37 -9.38 -10.71 -0.27
CA ALA A 37 -7.98 -10.64 0.17
C ALA A 37 -7.39 -9.24 -0.07
N PHE A 38 -7.73 -8.61 -1.20
CA PHE A 38 -7.33 -7.22 -1.48
C PHE A 38 -7.92 -6.24 -0.45
N ALA A 39 -9.21 -6.36 -0.14
CA ALA A 39 -9.89 -5.48 0.82
C ALA A 39 -9.30 -5.55 2.23
N LEU A 40 -8.83 -6.73 2.66
CA LEU A 40 -8.21 -6.94 3.98
C LEU A 40 -6.89 -6.19 4.18
N LEU A 41 -6.28 -5.65 3.12
CA LEU A 41 -5.05 -4.86 3.19
C LEU A 41 -5.28 -3.42 3.66
N PHE A 42 -6.53 -2.96 3.72
CA PHE A 42 -6.86 -1.57 3.98
C PHE A 42 -7.38 -1.35 5.41
N TRP A 43 -6.94 -0.24 5.99
CA TRP A 43 -7.60 0.31 7.18
C TRP A 43 -9.02 0.80 6.84
N PRO A 44 -9.96 0.82 7.80
CA PRO A 44 -11.35 1.21 7.56
C PRO A 44 -11.53 2.59 6.90
N ASP A 45 -10.65 3.54 7.19
CA ASP A 45 -10.65 4.93 6.71
C ASP A 45 -9.59 5.20 5.64
N ALA A 46 -8.99 4.15 5.05
CA ALA A 46 -7.95 4.30 4.04
C ALA A 46 -8.45 5.03 2.78
N VAL A 47 -7.54 5.74 2.12
CA VAL A 47 -7.78 6.35 0.81
C VAL A 47 -6.99 5.59 -0.24
N TRP A 48 -7.65 5.23 -1.34
CA TRP A 48 -7.01 4.59 -2.49
C TRP A 48 -7.27 5.39 -3.76
N THR A 49 -6.22 5.61 -4.55
CA THR A 49 -6.36 6.22 -5.88
C THR A 49 -6.00 5.16 -6.92
N THR A 50 -6.93 4.88 -7.83
CA THR A 50 -6.72 3.91 -8.91
C THR A 50 -5.72 4.43 -9.93
N GLY A 51 -5.17 3.53 -10.77
CA GLY A 51 -4.27 3.94 -11.86
C GLY A 51 -4.90 4.91 -12.88
N THR A 52 -6.23 4.98 -12.94
CA THR A 52 -6.98 5.93 -13.79
C THR A 52 -7.31 7.26 -13.09
N GLY A 53 -6.84 7.46 -11.86
CA GLY A 53 -7.06 8.70 -11.10
C GLY A 53 -8.37 8.76 -10.32
N CYS A 54 -9.13 7.66 -10.22
CA CYS A 54 -10.33 7.60 -9.40
C CYS A 54 -9.94 7.47 -7.92
N ARG A 55 -10.45 8.36 -7.06
CA ARG A 55 -10.21 8.34 -5.61
C ARG A 55 -11.37 7.65 -4.89
N LEU A 56 -11.04 6.69 -4.04
CA LEU A 56 -11.95 5.92 -3.20
C LEU A 56 -11.64 6.21 -1.73
N ASN A 57 -12.67 6.43 -0.93
CA ASN A 57 -12.56 6.82 0.47
C ASN A 57 -13.20 5.75 1.37
N GLY A 58 -12.36 5.13 2.19
CA GLY A 58 -12.76 4.10 3.13
C GLY A 58 -12.93 2.70 2.53
N LEU A 59 -12.95 1.71 3.42
CA LEU A 59 -12.97 0.30 3.07
C LEU A 59 -14.22 -0.10 2.25
N ALA A 60 -15.36 0.55 2.46
CA ALA A 60 -16.59 0.24 1.75
C ALA A 60 -16.48 0.56 0.25
N GLU A 61 -15.97 1.74 -0.11
CA GLU A 61 -15.78 2.14 -1.50
C GLU A 61 -14.70 1.30 -2.19
N ILE A 62 -13.60 1.05 -1.48
CA ILE A 62 -12.48 0.22 -1.95
C ILE A 62 -12.95 -1.21 -2.22
N SER A 63 -13.67 -1.84 -1.29
CA SER A 63 -14.21 -3.20 -1.44
C SER A 63 -15.19 -3.31 -2.61
N ALA A 64 -16.10 -2.34 -2.75
CA ALA A 64 -17.07 -2.32 -3.84
C ALA A 64 -16.38 -2.17 -5.20
N PHE A 65 -15.34 -1.33 -5.28
CA PHE A 65 -14.52 -1.19 -6.47
C PHE A 65 -13.75 -2.47 -6.79
N ALA A 66 -13.06 -3.07 -5.81
CA ALA A 66 -12.28 -4.29 -6.01
C ALA A 66 -13.14 -5.43 -6.54
N ARG A 67 -14.35 -5.65 -5.99
CA ARG A 67 -15.27 -6.68 -6.50
C ARG A 67 -15.64 -6.45 -7.95
N ARG A 68 -15.98 -5.22 -8.34
CA ARG A 68 -16.31 -4.90 -9.74
C ARG A 68 -15.10 -5.09 -10.66
N THR A 69 -13.99 -4.44 -10.34
CA THR A 69 -12.86 -4.32 -11.26
C THR A 69 -11.98 -5.56 -11.33
N LEU A 70 -11.81 -6.29 -10.21
CA LEU A 70 -11.02 -7.52 -10.22
C LEU A 70 -11.81 -8.72 -10.76
N THR A 71 -13.13 -8.78 -10.57
CA THR A 71 -13.89 -9.97 -11.01
C THR A 71 -14.63 -9.78 -12.34
N GLN A 72 -15.06 -8.56 -12.68
CA GLN A 72 -15.93 -8.31 -13.84
C GLN A 72 -15.22 -7.60 -14.99
N ASP A 73 -14.49 -6.52 -14.69
CA ASP A 73 -13.90 -5.62 -15.72
C ASP A 73 -12.44 -5.95 -16.08
N ALA A 74 -11.95 -7.02 -15.49
CA ALA A 74 -10.56 -7.42 -15.43
C ALA A 74 -9.91 -7.77 -16.79
N GLY A 75 -10.67 -8.41 -17.69
CA GLY A 75 -10.13 -9.02 -18.91
C GLY A 75 -8.93 -9.95 -18.63
N ASP A 76 -8.02 -10.05 -19.60
CA ASP A 76 -6.78 -10.86 -19.52
C ASP A 76 -5.58 -10.07 -18.94
N ALA A 77 -5.81 -8.89 -18.36
CA ALA A 77 -4.75 -8.12 -17.73
C ALA A 77 -4.35 -8.72 -16.38
N PHE A 78 -3.08 -8.60 -15.98
CA PHE A 78 -2.63 -8.99 -14.63
C PHE A 78 -1.73 -7.91 -14.08
N ALA A 79 -1.83 -7.67 -12.76
CA ALA A 79 -0.97 -6.74 -12.07
C ALA A 79 0.36 -7.41 -11.71
N SER A 80 1.46 -6.67 -11.86
CA SER A 80 2.76 -7.00 -11.31
C SER A 80 3.36 -5.77 -10.63
N TYR A 81 4.18 -6.00 -9.61
CA TYR A 81 4.74 -4.97 -8.76
C TYR A 81 6.24 -5.15 -8.59
N SER A 82 6.97 -4.04 -8.68
CA SER A 82 8.39 -3.96 -8.32
C SER A 82 8.57 -2.88 -7.26
N ILE A 83 9.33 -3.17 -6.22
CA ILE A 83 9.67 -2.18 -5.19
C ILE A 83 10.85 -1.37 -5.72
N GLU A 84 10.61 -0.12 -6.10
CA GLU A 84 11.66 0.80 -6.54
C GLU A 84 12.43 1.40 -5.37
N GLN A 85 11.72 1.81 -4.32
CA GLN A 85 12.30 2.46 -3.15
C GLN A 85 11.43 2.26 -1.90
N ILE A 86 12.07 2.02 -0.75
CA ILE A 86 11.44 2.08 0.58
C ILE A 86 12.09 3.25 1.33
N THR A 87 11.27 4.16 1.84
CA THR A 87 11.74 5.32 2.61
C THR A 87 11.01 5.39 3.94
N PHE A 88 11.77 5.51 5.03
CA PHE A 88 11.23 5.72 6.37
C PHE A 88 11.28 7.22 6.68
N PRO A 89 10.14 7.94 6.68
CA PRO A 89 10.14 9.36 7.00
C PRO A 89 10.53 9.57 8.46
N GLU A 90 11.32 10.61 8.73
CA GLU A 90 11.60 11.01 10.10
C GLU A 90 10.30 11.49 10.77
N PRO A 91 10.10 11.19 12.07
CA PRO A 91 9.01 11.80 12.83
C PRO A 91 9.14 13.31 12.73
N SER A 92 8.14 13.99 12.16
CA SER A 92 8.18 15.44 12.08
C SER A 92 8.05 16.02 13.50
N PRO A 93 9.00 16.84 14.00
CA PRO A 93 8.87 17.50 15.30
C PRO A 93 7.78 18.58 15.30
N ARG A 94 7.24 18.95 14.13
CA ARG A 94 6.08 19.81 14.02
C ARG A 94 4.83 19.02 14.37
N CYS A 95 4.51 19.01 15.67
CA CYS A 95 3.13 18.88 16.12
C CYS A 95 2.25 19.78 15.25
N TRP A 96 1.22 19.17 14.69
CA TRP A 96 0.04 19.72 14.03
C TRP A 96 -0.64 20.77 14.93
N ARG A 97 -0.02 21.94 15.05
CA ARG A 97 -0.59 23.10 15.73
C ARG A 97 -1.54 23.80 14.77
N TRP A 98 -2.72 23.24 14.59
CA TRP A 98 -3.90 23.99 14.17
C TRP A 98 -4.55 24.56 15.43
N CYS A 99 -4.31 25.85 15.67
CA CYS A 99 -5.38 26.79 16.01
C CYS A 99 -5.67 27.58 14.74
#